data_AF-A0A971EQA6-F1
#
_entry.id   AF-A0A971EQA6-F1
#
_cell.length_a   1.000
_cell.length_b   1.000
_cell.length_c   1.000
_cell.angle_alpha   90.00
_cell.angle_beta   90.00
_cell.angle_gamma   90.00
#
_symmetry.space_group_name_H-M   'P 1'
#
loop_
_entity.id
_entity.type
_entity.pdbx_description
1 polymer ?
#
loop_
_entity_poly.entity_id
_entity_poly.type
_entity_poly.pdbx_seq_one_letter_code
_entity_poly.pdbx_strand_id
1 'polypeptide(L)'
;MNIRAYLRDYPFINDEILRLQKELNEIIRHKHESYATLKAVPITDMPKGSGLSDPVYNTVQVIIDRYDHKIEYYTQKINQILDDKALFEQIWFSEILSSEERSVIDYRCFQHFDWKQTAKLMKYSTKQCRRIFNRAIEKLQSEVDNLMKE
;
A
#
# COMPACT_ATOMS: atom_id res chain seq x y z
N MET A 1 -10.61 -7.75 0.87
CA MET A 1 -9.86 -7.03 1.94
C MET A 1 -10.34 -7.50 3.31
N ASN A 2 -9.45 -7.69 4.30
CA ASN A 2 -9.85 -8.02 5.69
C ASN A 2 -9.93 -6.74 6.53
N ILE A 3 -11.15 -6.33 6.90
CA ILE A 3 -11.39 -5.04 7.58
C ILE A 3 -10.70 -4.94 8.93
N ARG A 4 -10.66 -6.03 9.71
CA ARG A 4 -10.07 -5.98 11.05
C ARG A 4 -8.56 -5.77 10.98
N ALA A 5 -7.88 -6.44 10.06
CA ALA A 5 -6.46 -6.23 9.82
C ALA A 5 -6.21 -4.82 9.28
N TYR A 6 -7.03 -4.40 8.30
CA TYR A 6 -6.92 -3.09 7.67
C TYR A 6 -7.05 -1.94 8.68
N LEU A 7 -8.06 -1.96 9.56
CA LEU A 7 -8.26 -0.93 10.59
C LEU A 7 -7.12 -0.84 11.62
N ARG A 8 -6.43 -1.96 11.89
CA ARG A 8 -5.25 -1.97 12.77
C ARG A 8 -4.07 -1.27 12.11
N ASP A 9 -3.92 -1.48 10.81
CA ASP A 9 -2.77 -1.01 10.04
C ASP A 9 -3.03 0.40 9.44
N TYR A 10 -4.28 0.85 9.42
CA TYR A 10 -4.75 2.12 8.86
C TYR A 10 -3.93 3.36 9.25
N PRO A 11 -3.56 3.56 10.54
CA PRO A 11 -2.76 4.73 10.92
C PRO A 11 -1.40 4.79 10.21
N PHE A 12 -0.85 3.64 9.82
CA PHE A 12 0.47 3.51 9.21
C PHE A 12 0.42 3.45 7.68
N ILE A 13 -0.78 3.37 7.06
CA ILE A 13 -0.92 3.23 5.61
C ILE A 13 -0.28 4.39 4.86
N ASN A 14 -0.45 5.63 5.34
CA ASN A 14 0.14 6.80 4.69
C ASN A 14 1.68 6.75 4.75
N ASP A 15 2.24 6.33 5.89
CA ASP A 15 3.70 6.19 6.05
C ASP A 15 4.25 5.08 5.15
N GLU A 16 3.52 3.97 5.01
CA GLU A 16 3.88 2.89 4.10
C GLU A 16 3.84 3.33 2.63
N ILE A 17 2.81 4.07 2.21
CA ILE A 17 2.73 4.65 0.86
C ILE A 17 3.95 5.55 0.62
N LEU A 18 4.26 6.45 1.56
CA LEU A 18 5.41 7.35 1.44
C LEU A 18 6.74 6.59 1.37
N ARG A 19 6.88 5.52 2.15
CA ARG A 19 8.07 4.65 2.11
C ARG A 19 8.21 3.97 0.74
N LEU A 20 7.13 3.38 0.23
CA LEU A 20 7.12 2.73 -1.08
C LEU A 20 7.38 3.70 -2.22
N GLN A 21 6.82 4.92 -2.15
CA GLN A 21 7.09 5.99 -3.12
C GLN A 21 8.55 6.42 -3.12
N LYS A 22 9.18 6.52 -1.94
CA LYS A 22 10.63 6.78 -1.83
C LYS A 22 11.44 5.66 -2.48
N GLU A 23 11.15 4.41 -2.17
CA GLU A 23 11.82 3.25 -2.77
C GLU A 23 11.65 3.22 -4.29
N LEU A 24 10.45 3.50 -4.80
CA LEU A 24 10.18 3.58 -6.24
C LEU A 24 11.01 4.69 -6.91
N ASN A 25 11.05 5.88 -6.32
CA ASN A 25 11.81 7.01 -6.85
C ASN A 25 13.33 6.73 -6.88
N GLU A 26 13.87 6.06 -5.86
CA GLU A 26 15.27 5.62 -5.82
C GLU A 26 15.58 4.63 -6.95
N ILE A 27 14.69 3.67 -7.21
CA ILE A 27 14.84 2.68 -8.28
C ILE A 27 14.82 3.36 -9.66
N ILE A 28 13.90 4.32 -9.86
CA ILE A 28 13.84 5.13 -11.09
C ILE A 28 15.13 5.94 -11.28
N ARG A 29 15.65 6.55 -10.21
CA ARG A 29 16.92 7.29 -10.25
C ARG A 29 18.08 6.39 -10.64
N HIS A 30 18.22 5.24 -10.01
CA HIS A 30 19.27 4.27 -10.32
C HIS A 30 19.17 3.70 -11.74
N LYS A 31 17.95 3.49 -12.25
CA LYS A 31 17.74 3.15 -13.66
C LYS A 31 18.34 4.26 -14.53
N HIS A 32 17.95 5.52 -14.31
CA HIS A 32 18.44 6.66 -15.08
C HIS A 32 19.96 6.85 -15.02
N GLU A 33 20.56 6.75 -13.83
CA GLU A 33 22.01 6.80 -13.62
C GLU A 33 22.72 5.70 -14.40
N SER A 34 22.22 4.46 -14.32
CA SER A 34 22.79 3.32 -15.07
C SER A 34 22.75 3.56 -16.57
N TYR A 35 21.66 4.12 -17.11
CA TYR A 35 21.58 4.51 -18.52
C TYR A 35 22.55 5.64 -18.88
N ALA A 36 22.68 6.66 -18.02
CA ALA A 36 23.58 7.79 -18.25
C ALA A 36 25.03 7.34 -18.24
N THR A 37 25.44 6.48 -17.30
CA THR A 37 26.78 5.89 -17.22
C THR A 37 27.08 5.03 -18.45
N LEU A 38 26.14 4.18 -18.89
CA LEU A 38 26.31 3.37 -20.10
C LEU A 38 26.48 4.22 -21.37
N LYS A 39 25.79 5.37 -21.46
CA LYS A 39 25.97 6.34 -22.56
C LYS A 39 27.26 7.15 -22.46
N ALA A 40 27.79 7.33 -21.25
CA ALA A 40 28.92 8.20 -20.98
C ALA A 40 30.29 7.51 -21.06
N VAL A 41 30.38 6.19 -21.21
CA VAL A 41 31.67 5.50 -21.45
C VAL A 41 32.14 5.85 -22.87
N PRO A 42 33.19 6.69 -23.04
CA PRO A 42 33.77 6.89 -24.36
C PRO A 42 34.47 5.59 -24.75
N ILE A 43 34.18 5.08 -25.95
CA ILE A 43 34.92 3.98 -26.57
C ILE A 43 36.30 4.53 -26.94
N THR A 44 37.21 4.60 -25.97
CA THR A 44 38.63 4.79 -26.23
C THR A 44 39.22 3.41 -26.53
N ASP A 45 39.83 3.30 -27.72
CA ASP A 45 40.41 2.13 -28.37
C ASP A 45 39.46 1.19 -29.13
N MET A 46 39.27 1.55 -30.41
CA MET A 46 38.68 0.70 -31.43
C MET A 46 39.78 -0.15 -32.11
N PRO A 47 39.75 -1.49 -32.06
CA PRO A 47 40.21 -2.30 -33.17
C PRO A 47 39.02 -2.54 -34.12
N LYS A 48 39.22 -2.26 -35.41
CA LYS A 48 38.28 -2.66 -36.47
C LYS A 48 38.29 -4.18 -36.56
N GLY A 49 37.22 -4.85 -36.12
CA GLY A 49 37.11 -6.30 -36.15
C GLY A 49 35.66 -6.76 -36.00
N SER A 50 35.27 -7.70 -36.86
CA SER A 50 33.91 -8.21 -37.11
C SER A 50 33.11 -8.65 -35.88
N GLY A 51 31.83 -8.25 -35.85
CA GLY A 51 30.80 -8.83 -34.99
C GLY A 51 30.76 -8.21 -33.60
N LEU A 52 30.02 -7.10 -33.45
CA LEU A 52 29.51 -6.67 -32.14
C LEU A 52 28.63 -7.79 -31.59
N SER A 53 29.26 -8.69 -30.84
CA SER A 53 28.63 -9.86 -30.26
C SER A 53 27.61 -9.41 -29.21
N ASP A 54 26.44 -10.03 -29.30
CA ASP A 54 25.29 -10.14 -28.39
C ASP A 54 25.48 -9.93 -26.86
N PRO A 55 26.59 -10.30 -26.19
CA PRO A 55 26.63 -10.37 -24.72
C PRO A 55 26.48 -9.03 -23.99
N VAL A 56 27.02 -7.94 -24.52
CA VAL A 56 26.94 -6.61 -23.87
C VAL A 56 25.52 -6.06 -23.97
N TYR A 57 24.89 -6.19 -25.13
CA TYR A 57 23.50 -5.81 -25.34
C TYR A 57 22.57 -6.64 -24.44
N ASN A 58 22.76 -7.97 -24.40
CA ASN A 58 21.97 -8.86 -23.54
C ASN A 58 22.16 -8.54 -22.05
N THR A 59 23.37 -8.20 -21.61
CA THR A 59 23.64 -7.82 -20.21
C THR A 59 22.95 -6.51 -19.83
N VAL A 60 23.00 -5.51 -20.71
CA VAL A 60 22.31 -4.23 -20.50
C VAL A 60 20.80 -4.44 -20.47
N GLN A 61 20.25 -5.25 -21.37
CA GLN A 61 18.82 -5.57 -21.41
C GLN A 61 18.35 -6.26 -20.12
N VAL A 62 19.11 -7.24 -19.61
CA VAL A 62 18.79 -7.93 -18.35
C VAL A 62 18.78 -6.97 -17.15
N ILE A 63 19.65 -5.95 -17.13
CA ILE A 63 19.67 -4.93 -16.08
C ILE A 63 18.42 -4.05 -16.18
N ILE A 64 18.06 -3.63 -17.40
CA ILE A 64 16.86 -2.81 -17.66
C ILE A 64 15.60 -3.56 -17.22
N ASP A 65 15.45 -4.81 -17.67
CA ASP A 65 14.29 -5.63 -17.37
C ASP A 65 14.13 -5.81 -15.85
N ARG A 66 15.24 -5.94 -15.11
CA ARG A 66 15.22 -6.03 -13.64
C ARG A 66 14.71 -4.75 -12.98
N TYR A 67 15.10 -3.58 -13.48
CA TYR A 67 14.60 -2.31 -12.95
C TYR A 67 13.12 -2.14 -13.28
N ASP A 68 12.69 -2.51 -14.49
CA ASP A 68 11.29 -2.43 -14.89
C ASP A 68 10.38 -3.34 -14.07
N HIS A 69 10.79 -4.59 -13.83
CA HIS A 69 10.05 -5.50 -12.93
C HIS A 69 9.91 -4.93 -11.52
N LYS A 70 10.96 -4.27 -11.00
CA LYS A 70 10.90 -3.63 -9.68
C LYS A 70 9.95 -2.43 -9.69
N ILE A 71 10.05 -1.56 -10.69
CA ILE A 71 9.17 -0.39 -10.84
C ILE A 71 7.71 -0.85 -10.90
N GLU A 72 7.41 -1.86 -11.70
CA GLU A 72 6.07 -2.43 -11.81
C GLU A 72 5.59 -3.00 -10.48
N TYR A 73 6.41 -3.80 -9.80
CA TYR A 73 6.07 -4.36 -8.49
C TYR A 73 5.71 -3.27 -7.46
N TYR A 74 6.54 -2.24 -7.32
CA TYR A 74 6.27 -1.15 -6.38
C TYR A 74 5.05 -0.32 -6.77
N THR A 75 4.85 -0.10 -8.08
CA THR A 75 3.69 0.63 -8.60
C THR A 75 2.40 -0.13 -8.32
N GLN A 76 2.36 -1.43 -8.63
CA GLN A 76 1.22 -2.31 -8.33
C GLN A 76 0.92 -2.33 -6.83
N LYS A 77 1.96 -2.43 -5.99
CA LYS A 77 1.79 -2.43 -4.53
C LYS A 77 1.22 -1.10 -4.00
N ILE A 78 1.70 0.03 -4.51
CA ILE A 78 1.17 1.36 -4.14
C ILE A 78 -0.29 1.48 -4.58
N ASN A 79 -0.59 1.10 -5.83
CA ASN A 79 -1.96 1.15 -6.36
C ASN A 79 -2.90 0.29 -5.53
N GLN A 80 -2.50 -0.94 -5.18
CA GLN A 80 -3.32 -1.81 -4.34
C GLN A 80 -3.64 -1.17 -2.97
N ILE A 81 -2.66 -0.53 -2.33
CA ILE A 81 -2.89 0.15 -1.04
C ILE A 81 -3.82 1.37 -1.22
N LEU A 82 -3.70 2.09 -2.33
CA LEU A 82 -4.58 3.23 -2.64
C LEU A 82 -6.01 2.77 -2.93
N ASP A 83 -6.18 1.67 -3.67
CA ASP A 83 -7.48 1.08 -3.98
C ASP A 83 -8.17 0.57 -2.70
N ASP A 84 -7.44 -0.16 -1.85
CA ASP A 84 -7.94 -0.60 -0.54
C ASP A 84 -8.35 0.61 0.33
N LYS A 85 -7.59 1.71 0.26
CA LYS A 85 -7.91 2.96 0.96
C LYS A 85 -9.16 3.64 0.43
N ALA A 86 -9.28 3.79 -0.88
CA ALA A 86 -10.45 4.37 -1.52
C ALA A 86 -11.71 3.56 -1.21
N LEU A 87 -11.61 2.22 -1.29
CA LEU A 87 -12.69 1.31 -0.93
C LEU A 87 -13.11 1.48 0.54
N PHE A 88 -12.14 1.50 1.46
CA PHE A 88 -12.44 1.72 2.87
C PHE A 88 -13.09 3.09 3.11
N GLU A 89 -12.59 4.16 2.50
CA GLU A 89 -13.15 5.51 2.65
C GLU A 89 -14.60 5.57 2.14
N GLN A 90 -14.90 4.97 0.98
CA GLN A 90 -16.26 4.87 0.46
C GLN A 90 -17.21 4.19 1.47
N ILE A 91 -16.80 3.06 2.01
CA ILE A 91 -17.59 2.31 3.00
C ILE A 91 -17.66 3.08 4.33
N TRP A 92 -16.56 3.68 4.77
CA TRP A 92 -16.49 4.44 5.99
C TRP A 92 -17.38 5.68 5.93
N PHE A 93 -17.56 6.33 4.80
CA PHE A 93 -18.47 7.48 4.68
C PHE A 93 -19.92 7.11 4.32
N SER A 94 -20.20 5.84 4.08
CA SER A 94 -21.56 5.35 3.82
C SER A 94 -22.45 5.28 5.08
N GLU A 95 -23.77 5.22 4.92
CA GLU A 95 -24.73 5.20 6.04
C GLU A 95 -24.87 3.84 6.75
N ILE A 96 -24.03 2.85 6.45
CA ILE A 96 -24.15 1.49 7.00
C ILE A 96 -23.88 1.39 8.51
N LEU A 97 -23.05 2.30 9.04
CA LEU A 97 -22.65 2.33 10.45
C LEU A 97 -23.44 3.38 11.22
N SER A 98 -23.96 2.97 12.38
CA SER A 98 -24.55 3.91 13.33
C SER A 98 -23.49 4.81 13.97
N SER A 99 -23.92 5.93 14.56
CA SER A 99 -23.02 6.85 15.26
C SER A 99 -22.24 6.16 16.39
N GLU A 100 -22.88 5.24 17.12
CA GLU A 100 -22.24 4.47 18.19
C GLU A 100 -21.20 3.49 17.64
N GLU A 101 -21.48 2.85 16.51
CA GLU A 101 -20.56 1.92 15.85
C GLU A 101 -19.30 2.64 15.37
N ARG A 102 -19.49 3.79 14.72
CA ARG A 102 -18.39 4.67 14.29
C ARG A 102 -17.54 5.11 15.47
N SER A 103 -18.19 5.57 16.55
CA SER A 103 -17.50 6.04 17.76
C SER A 103 -16.64 4.95 18.40
N VAL A 104 -17.17 3.71 18.49
CA VAL A 104 -16.40 2.59 19.06
C VAL A 104 -15.20 2.23 18.19
N ILE A 105 -15.33 2.27 16.85
CA ILE A 105 -14.21 2.06 15.94
C ILE A 105 -13.17 3.18 16.10
N ASP A 106 -13.61 4.44 16.09
CA ASP A 106 -12.72 5.60 16.21
C ASP A 106 -11.87 5.54 17.49
N TYR A 107 -12.52 5.33 18.64
CA TYR A 107 -11.81 5.20 19.91
C TYR A 107 -10.83 4.02 19.94
N ARG A 108 -11.18 2.89 19.32
CA ARG A 108 -10.36 1.66 19.40
C ARG A 108 -9.24 1.61 18.37
N CYS A 109 -9.50 2.06 17.16
CA CYS A 109 -8.63 1.89 15.99
C CYS A 109 -7.83 3.15 15.68
N PHE A 110 -8.42 4.34 15.81
CA PHE A 110 -7.75 5.60 15.47
C PHE A 110 -7.16 6.29 16.69
N GLN A 111 -7.84 6.28 17.83
CA GLN A 111 -7.36 6.89 19.07
C GLN A 111 -6.60 5.92 20.00
N HIS A 112 -6.56 4.62 19.65
CA HIS A 112 -5.86 3.58 20.39
C HIS A 112 -6.25 3.42 21.89
N PHE A 113 -7.44 3.82 22.28
CA PHE A 113 -7.91 3.68 23.66
C PHE A 113 -8.14 2.23 24.04
N ASP A 114 -7.83 1.86 25.28
CA ASP A 114 -8.15 0.52 25.77
C ASP A 114 -9.68 0.32 25.94
N TRP A 115 -10.11 -0.92 26.12
CA TRP A 115 -11.54 -1.22 26.27
C TRP A 115 -12.20 -0.55 27.48
N LYS A 116 -11.45 -0.24 28.54
CA LYS A 116 -11.97 0.44 29.74
C LYS A 116 -12.19 1.93 29.46
N GLN A 117 -11.25 2.57 28.78
CA GLN A 117 -11.33 3.95 28.33
C GLN A 117 -12.47 4.14 27.33
N THR A 118 -12.56 3.26 26.31
CA THR A 118 -13.69 3.27 25.36
C THR A 118 -15.02 3.11 26.07
N ALA A 119 -15.13 2.15 27.01
CA ALA A 119 -16.34 1.94 27.79
C ALA A 119 -16.74 3.18 28.61
N LYS A 120 -15.77 3.86 29.22
CA LYS A 120 -15.98 5.10 29.97
C LYS A 120 -16.51 6.23 29.09
N LEU A 121 -15.94 6.41 27.89
CA LEU A 121 -16.36 7.44 26.94
C LEU A 121 -17.75 7.15 26.36
N MET A 122 -18.01 5.90 26.00
CA MET A 122 -19.28 5.43 25.45
C MET A 122 -20.40 5.33 26.50
N LYS A 123 -20.07 5.42 27.80
CA LYS A 123 -20.98 5.16 28.92
C LYS A 123 -21.65 3.78 28.85
N TYR A 124 -20.91 2.77 28.37
CA TYR A 124 -21.35 1.39 28.24
C TYR A 124 -20.44 0.42 28.99
N SER A 125 -20.90 -0.81 29.20
CA SER A 125 -20.02 -1.87 29.68
C SER A 125 -18.98 -2.24 28.61
N THR A 126 -17.82 -2.75 29.04
CA THR A 126 -16.77 -3.26 28.13
C THR A 126 -17.31 -4.38 27.23
N LYS A 127 -18.17 -5.26 27.76
CA LYS A 127 -18.83 -6.33 27.00
C LYS A 127 -19.74 -5.76 25.90
N GLN A 128 -20.49 -4.71 26.21
CA GLN A 128 -21.36 -4.05 25.23
C GLN A 128 -20.53 -3.34 24.15
N CYS A 129 -19.46 -2.63 24.51
CA CYS A 129 -18.55 -2.01 23.54
C CYS A 129 -17.95 -3.03 22.58
N ARG A 130 -17.52 -4.19 23.09
CA ARG A 130 -16.99 -5.28 22.24
C ARG A 130 -18.05 -5.85 21.30
N ARG A 131 -19.30 -5.98 21.73
CA ARG A 131 -20.41 -6.41 20.88
C ARG A 131 -20.68 -5.40 19.77
N ILE A 132 -20.74 -4.11 20.09
CA ILE A 132 -20.93 -3.02 19.12
C ILE A 132 -19.78 -3.03 18.11
N PHE A 133 -18.53 -3.13 18.59
CA PHE A 133 -17.35 -3.22 17.73
C PHE A 133 -17.43 -4.41 16.77
N ASN A 134 -17.67 -5.62 17.26
CA ASN A 134 -17.74 -6.80 16.40
C ASN A 134 -18.85 -6.68 15.35
N ARG A 135 -20.03 -6.19 15.74
CA ARG A 135 -21.13 -5.94 14.81
C ARG A 135 -20.74 -4.92 13.74
N ALA A 136 -20.05 -3.85 14.12
CA ALA A 136 -19.57 -2.84 13.17
C ALA A 136 -18.55 -3.44 12.18
N ILE A 137 -17.62 -4.27 12.66
CA ILE A 137 -16.66 -4.98 11.80
C ILE A 137 -17.36 -5.93 10.83
N GLU A 138 -18.37 -6.68 11.29
CA GLU A 138 -19.15 -7.59 10.44
C GLU A 138 -19.90 -6.84 9.33
N LYS A 139 -20.50 -5.70 9.66
CA LYS A 139 -21.16 -4.83 8.67
C LYS A 139 -20.17 -4.31 7.62
N LEU A 140 -19.04 -3.77 8.06
CA LEU A 140 -17.99 -3.28 7.17
C LEU A 140 -17.47 -4.40 6.26
N GLN A 141 -17.22 -5.59 6.83
CA GLN A 141 -16.74 -6.73 6.05
C GLN A 141 -17.77 -7.18 5.01
N SER A 142 -19.04 -7.22 5.37
CA SER A 142 -20.12 -7.58 4.45
C SER A 142 -20.21 -6.60 3.27
N GLU A 143 -20.05 -5.30 3.55
CA GLU A 143 -20.07 -4.28 2.50
C GLU A 143 -18.87 -4.38 1.56
N VAL A 144 -17.67 -4.63 2.10
CA VAL A 144 -16.47 -4.93 1.29
C VAL A 144 -16.72 -6.13 0.39
N ASP A 145 -17.27 -7.21 0.95
CA ASP A 145 -17.49 -8.46 0.21
C ASP A 145 -18.58 -8.31 -0.85
N ASN A 146 -19.48 -7.34 -0.72
CA ASN A 146 -20.46 -6.99 -1.75
C ASN A 146 -19.81 -6.20 -2.88
N LEU A 147 -19.06 -5.13 -2.56
CA LEU A 147 -18.39 -4.28 -3.55
C LEU A 147 -17.29 -5.01 -4.33
N MET A 148 -16.67 -6.03 -3.75
CA MET A 148 -15.66 -6.85 -4.45
C MET A 148 -16.25 -7.90 -5.40
N LYS A 149 -17.57 -8.13 -5.37
CA LYS A 149 -18.26 -9.08 -6.27
C LYS A 149 -18.87 -8.42 -7.51
N GLU A 150 -19.09 -7.11 -7.45
CA GLU A 150 -19.56 -6.29 -8.58
C GLU A 150 -18.41 -6.02 -9.56
#